data_AF-A0A1D6K838-F1
#
_entry.id   AF-A0A1D6K838-F1
#
_cell.length_a   1.000
_cell.length_b   1.000
_cell.length_c   1.000
_cell.angle_alpha   90.00
_cell.angle_beta   90.00
_cell.angle_gamma   90.00
#
_symmetry.space_group_name_H-M   'P 1'
#
loop_
_entity.id
_entity.type
_entity.pdbx_description
1 polymer ?
#
loop_
_entity_poly.entity_id
_entity_poly.type
_entity_poly.pdbx_seq_one_letter_code
_entity_poly.pdbx_strand_id
1 'polypeptide(L)'
;MSWHLLLSRQTSETVDLDWENLGFGIVQTDYMYIAKCGTDGNFSEGEMVPFGPIALSPSSGVLNYGQGLFEGLKAYKKTDGSILLFRPEENAERMRTGAERMCMPAPSVEQFIDAVKQTVLANKRWIPPTGKGSLYIRPLLMGSGAVLGLAPAPEYTFIIFVSPVGNYFKEGLAPINLIVEDKFHRATPGGTGGVKTIGNYASVLMAQKIAKEKGYSDVLYLDAVHKKYLEEVSSCNVFVVKVKLLTPFLFGLNIGFSRSSDFKF
;
A
#
# COMPACT_ATOMS: atom_id res chain seq x y z
N MET A 1 -17.55 38.53 -33.68
CA MET A 1 -16.56 37.68 -32.98
C MET A 1 -17.22 37.14 -31.73
N SER A 2 -17.46 35.83 -31.67
CA SER A 2 -18.08 35.16 -30.52
C SER A 2 -16.96 34.75 -29.56
N TRP A 3 -16.96 35.32 -28.36
CA TRP A 3 -16.07 34.89 -27.27
C TRP A 3 -16.81 33.84 -26.45
N HIS A 4 -16.23 32.65 -26.32
CA HIS A 4 -16.70 31.64 -25.38
C HIS A 4 -15.94 31.80 -24.07
N LEU A 5 -16.67 32.12 -22.99
CA LEU A 5 -16.13 32.18 -21.65
C LEU A 5 -15.82 30.75 -21.19
N LEU A 6 -14.53 30.39 -21.12
CA LEU A 6 -14.09 29.18 -20.44
C LEU A 6 -14.15 29.44 -18.94
N LEU A 7 -15.23 29.01 -18.28
CA LEU A 7 -15.26 28.93 -16.82
C LEU A 7 -14.24 27.85 -16.40
N SER A 8 -13.02 28.25 -16.08
CA SER A 8 -12.18 27.39 -15.25
C SER A 8 -12.86 27.34 -13.89
N ARG A 9 -13.31 26.15 -13.46
CA ARG A 9 -13.65 25.96 -12.05
C ARG A 9 -12.38 26.30 -11.28
N GLN A 10 -12.37 27.43 -10.58
CA GLN A 10 -11.40 27.71 -9.52
C GLN A 10 -11.56 26.57 -8.51
N THR A 11 -10.72 25.56 -8.61
CA THR A 11 -10.64 24.51 -7.61
C THR A 11 -10.00 25.12 -6.38
N SER A 12 -10.74 25.15 -5.27
CA SER A 12 -10.23 25.63 -3.98
C SER A 12 -8.89 24.97 -3.65
N GLU A 13 -7.95 25.75 -3.11
CA GLU A 13 -6.61 25.29 -2.71
C GLU A 13 -6.65 24.18 -1.65
N THR A 14 -7.76 24.08 -0.91
CA THR A 14 -8.02 23.02 0.06
C THR A 14 -9.44 22.49 -0.10
N VAL A 15 -9.63 21.20 0.15
CA VAL A 15 -10.97 20.61 0.18
C VAL A 15 -11.65 20.90 1.51
N ASP A 16 -12.97 21.12 1.46
CA ASP A 16 -13.81 21.21 2.65
C ASP A 16 -14.09 19.79 3.15
N LEU A 17 -13.33 19.36 4.16
CA LEU A 17 -13.36 18.02 4.73
C LEU A 17 -13.09 18.11 6.23
N ASP A 18 -13.79 17.31 7.03
CA ASP A 18 -13.55 17.22 8.47
C ASP A 18 -12.24 16.46 8.75
N TRP A 19 -11.16 17.21 8.81
CA TRP A 19 -9.82 16.68 9.06
C TRP A 19 -9.64 16.10 10.46
N GLU A 20 -10.44 16.52 11.46
CA GLU A 20 -10.36 15.98 12.82
C GLU A 20 -10.96 14.58 12.88
N ASN A 21 -12.03 14.36 12.12
CA ASN A 21 -12.75 13.10 12.14
C ASN A 21 -12.36 12.10 11.07
N LEU A 22 -11.33 12.39 10.29
CA LEU A 22 -10.86 11.53 9.22
C LEU A 22 -10.37 10.16 9.75
N GLY A 23 -10.95 9.08 9.21
CA GLY A 23 -10.53 7.71 9.51
C GLY A 23 -9.49 7.18 8.52
N PHE A 24 -9.33 5.85 8.51
CA PHE A 24 -8.60 5.11 7.47
C PHE A 24 -9.59 4.56 6.44
N GLY A 25 -10.35 5.46 5.81
CA GLY A 25 -11.33 5.13 4.76
C GLY A 25 -10.87 5.65 3.40
N ILE A 26 -11.50 5.16 2.33
CA ILE A 26 -11.29 5.73 1.00
C ILE A 26 -12.12 7.01 0.88
N VAL A 27 -11.41 8.12 0.77
CA VAL A 27 -11.90 9.38 0.21
C VAL A 27 -11.37 9.49 -1.20
N GLN A 28 -12.27 9.59 -2.18
CA GLN A 28 -11.93 9.74 -3.59
C GLN A 28 -11.30 11.12 -3.82
N THR A 29 -10.08 11.14 -4.36
CA THR A 29 -9.36 12.35 -4.76
C THR A 29 -9.55 12.66 -6.24
N ASP A 30 -8.94 13.71 -6.75
CA ASP A 30 -9.20 14.21 -8.11
C ASP A 30 -8.55 13.33 -9.19
N TYR A 31 -7.30 12.89 -8.96
CA TYR A 31 -6.49 12.20 -9.98
C TYR A 31 -5.81 10.93 -9.45
N MET A 32 -5.50 10.03 -10.38
CA MET A 32 -4.62 8.88 -10.21
C MET A 32 -3.62 8.79 -11.36
N TYR A 33 -2.46 8.19 -11.12
CA TYR A 33 -1.45 7.94 -12.15
C TYR A 33 -1.60 6.53 -12.71
N ILE A 34 -1.42 6.35 -14.03
CA ILE A 34 -1.41 5.05 -14.69
C ILE A 34 -0.23 4.96 -15.65
N ALA A 35 0.56 3.89 -15.57
CA ALA A 35 1.54 3.50 -16.57
C ALA A 35 1.29 2.04 -17.00
N LYS A 36 1.53 1.76 -18.28
CA LYS A 36 1.33 0.42 -18.86
C LYS A 36 2.67 -0.15 -19.30
N CYS A 37 2.80 -1.46 -19.18
CA CYS A 37 3.94 -2.23 -19.66
C CYS A 37 3.44 -3.31 -20.62
N GLY A 38 3.98 -3.31 -21.83
CA GLY A 38 3.70 -4.33 -22.84
C GLY A 38 4.65 -5.52 -22.72
N THR A 39 4.75 -6.27 -23.82
CA THR A 39 5.60 -7.47 -23.91
C THR A 39 7.11 -7.16 -23.92
N ASP A 40 7.49 -5.90 -24.12
CA ASP A 40 8.88 -5.44 -24.08
C ASP A 40 9.42 -5.28 -22.66
N GLY A 41 8.55 -5.37 -21.64
CA GLY A 41 8.92 -5.29 -20.24
C GLY A 41 9.18 -3.87 -19.73
N ASN A 42 8.97 -2.84 -20.56
CA ASN A 42 9.19 -1.44 -20.19
C ASN A 42 7.86 -0.75 -19.87
N PHE A 43 7.86 0.04 -18.80
CA PHE A 43 6.73 0.90 -18.48
C PHE A 43 6.77 2.17 -19.33
N SER A 44 5.61 2.58 -19.85
CA SER A 44 5.42 3.90 -20.45
C SER A 44 5.68 5.02 -19.45
N GLU A 45 5.84 6.26 -19.93
CA GLU A 45 5.97 7.45 -19.06
C GLU A 45 4.79 7.64 -18.11
N GLY A 46 3.64 7.04 -18.44
CA GLY A 46 2.40 7.11 -17.70
C GLY A 46 1.66 8.44 -17.86
N GLU A 47 0.47 8.49 -17.29
CA GLU A 47 -0.45 9.62 -17.42
C GLU A 47 -1.21 9.86 -16.11
N MET A 48 -1.45 11.14 -15.81
CA MET A 48 -2.38 11.55 -14.76
C MET A 48 -3.79 11.57 -15.34
N VAL A 49 -4.67 10.73 -14.80
CA VAL A 49 -6.06 10.62 -15.22
C VAL A 49 -6.99 10.94 -14.05
N PRO A 50 -8.25 11.36 -14.28
CA PRO A 50 -9.23 11.49 -13.21
C PRO A 50 -9.36 10.17 -12.43
N PHE A 51 -9.47 10.25 -11.11
CA PHE A 51 -9.71 9.06 -10.29
C PHE A 51 -11.02 8.38 -10.73
N GLY A 52 -10.98 7.07 -10.95
CA GLY A 52 -12.14 6.34 -11.42
C GLY A 52 -11.93 4.83 -11.51
N PRO A 53 -12.93 4.09 -12.02
CA PRO A 53 -12.81 2.67 -12.25
C PRO A 53 -11.75 2.36 -13.31
N ILE A 54 -11.12 1.18 -13.19
CA ILE A 54 -10.16 0.65 -14.15
C ILE A 54 -10.84 -0.47 -14.93
N ALA A 55 -10.76 -0.42 -16.26
CA ALA A 55 -11.23 -1.50 -17.12
C ALA A 55 -10.20 -2.65 -17.15
N LEU A 56 -10.64 -3.86 -16.80
CA LEU A 56 -9.83 -5.07 -16.86
C LEU A 56 -10.57 -6.16 -17.64
N SER A 57 -9.81 -7.00 -18.35
CA SER A 57 -10.37 -8.21 -18.93
C SER A 57 -10.79 -9.16 -17.80
N PRO A 58 -11.92 -9.87 -17.90
CA PRO A 58 -12.26 -10.94 -16.96
C PRO A 58 -11.17 -12.02 -16.88
N SER A 59 -10.38 -12.20 -17.95
CA SER A 59 -9.25 -13.14 -18.01
C SER A 59 -7.92 -12.54 -17.55
N SER A 60 -7.89 -11.36 -16.94
CA SER A 60 -6.64 -10.77 -16.44
C SER A 60 -6.00 -11.64 -15.35
N GLY A 61 -4.68 -11.80 -15.40
CA GLY A 61 -3.94 -12.63 -14.45
C GLY A 61 -4.12 -12.21 -12.98
N VAL A 62 -4.25 -10.92 -12.72
CA VAL A 62 -4.53 -10.38 -11.36
C VAL A 62 -5.87 -10.87 -10.80
N LEU A 63 -6.90 -11.03 -11.65
CA LEU A 63 -8.24 -11.44 -11.21
C LEU A 63 -8.35 -12.95 -10.97
N ASN A 64 -7.61 -13.75 -11.74
CA ASN A 64 -7.75 -15.21 -11.74
C ASN A 64 -6.69 -15.92 -10.90
N TYR A 65 -5.47 -15.37 -10.85
CA TYR A 65 -4.31 -16.02 -10.21
C TYR A 65 -3.61 -15.14 -9.17
N GLY A 66 -4.18 -13.96 -8.86
CA GLY A 66 -3.65 -13.09 -7.82
C GLY A 66 -2.27 -12.50 -8.13
N GLN A 67 -1.86 -12.44 -9.41
CA GLN A 67 -0.58 -11.86 -9.83
C GLN A 67 -0.61 -10.34 -9.70
N GLY A 68 -0.51 -9.85 -8.47
CA GLY A 68 -0.55 -8.44 -8.14
C GLY A 68 0.24 -8.11 -6.88
N LEU A 69 0.76 -6.88 -6.86
CA LEU A 69 1.54 -6.29 -5.79
C LEU A 69 0.96 -4.93 -5.42
N PHE A 70 1.25 -4.48 -4.21
CA PHE A 70 0.93 -3.11 -3.81
C PHE A 70 1.97 -2.57 -2.85
N GLU A 71 2.00 -1.25 -2.74
CA GLU A 71 2.81 -0.53 -1.78
C GLU A 71 1.98 0.39 -0.89
N GLY A 72 2.61 0.91 0.16
CA GLY A 72 1.98 1.86 1.06
C GLY A 72 3.00 2.83 1.61
N LEU A 73 2.79 4.11 1.31
CA LEU A 73 3.59 5.22 1.80
C LEU A 73 2.70 6.44 2.05
N LYS A 74 3.29 7.50 2.60
CA LYS A 74 2.56 8.68 3.03
C LYS A 74 3.28 9.95 2.64
N ALA A 75 2.50 10.96 2.25
CA ALA A 75 2.95 12.34 2.13
C ALA A 75 2.43 13.18 3.31
N TYR A 76 3.28 14.05 3.83
CA TYR A 76 2.98 14.91 4.98
C TYR A 76 3.19 16.38 4.61
N LYS A 77 2.28 17.24 5.06
CA LYS A 77 2.42 18.70 4.94
C LYS A 77 3.14 19.27 6.15
N LYS A 78 4.23 20.00 5.94
CA LYS A 78 4.93 20.75 6.98
C LYS A 78 4.26 22.09 7.25
N THR A 79 4.65 22.72 8.38
CA THR A 79 4.20 24.06 8.77
C THR A 79 4.56 25.14 7.75
N ASP A 80 5.69 24.99 7.05
CA ASP A 80 6.13 25.87 5.95
C ASP A 80 5.42 25.61 4.61
N GLY A 81 4.47 24.66 4.57
CA GLY A 81 3.72 24.27 3.37
C GLY A 81 4.44 23.29 2.44
N SER A 82 5.70 22.93 2.71
CA SER A 82 6.41 21.90 1.96
C SER A 82 5.83 20.50 2.20
N ILE A 83 6.04 19.60 1.24
CA ILE A 83 5.51 18.23 1.26
C ILE A 83 6.68 17.26 1.43
N LEU A 84 6.57 16.37 2.40
CA LEU A 84 7.56 15.33 2.68
C LEU A 84 7.06 13.95 2.29
N LEU A 85 7.94 13.17 1.65
CA LEU A 85 7.82 11.74 1.48
C LEU A 85 8.87 11.06 2.36
N PHE A 86 8.52 9.94 2.97
CA PHE A 86 9.46 9.18 3.81
C PHE A 86 9.95 7.93 3.07
N ARG A 87 11.24 7.94 2.68
CA ARG A 87 11.97 6.83 2.04
C ARG A 87 11.22 6.16 0.86
N PRO A 88 10.69 6.93 -0.12
CA PRO A 88 9.96 6.35 -1.26
C PRO A 88 10.83 5.39 -2.10
N GLU A 89 12.15 5.55 -2.10
CA GLU A 89 13.13 4.66 -2.73
C GLU A 89 12.99 3.22 -2.21
N GLU A 90 12.78 3.06 -0.91
CA GLU A 90 12.65 1.74 -0.31
C GLU A 90 11.35 1.06 -0.71
N ASN A 91 10.24 1.81 -0.77
CA ASN A 91 8.98 1.31 -1.32
C ASN A 91 9.15 0.85 -2.77
N ALA A 92 9.88 1.60 -3.59
CA ALA A 92 10.17 1.21 -4.96
C ALA A 92 10.96 -0.10 -5.02
N GLU A 93 12.05 -0.22 -4.25
CA GLU A 93 12.87 -1.44 -4.24
C GLU A 93 12.11 -2.66 -3.72
N ARG A 94 11.27 -2.52 -2.69
CA ARG A 94 10.43 -3.64 -2.22
C ARG A 94 9.41 -4.06 -3.27
N MET A 95 8.84 -3.12 -4.03
CA MET A 95 7.99 -3.47 -5.16
C MET A 95 8.78 -4.24 -6.22
N ARG A 96 10.00 -3.83 -6.55
CA ARG A 96 10.87 -4.52 -7.53
C ARG A 96 11.23 -5.93 -7.08
N THR A 97 11.67 -6.12 -5.84
CA THR A 97 11.93 -7.46 -5.27
C THR A 97 10.66 -8.32 -5.29
N GLY A 98 9.51 -7.73 -4.97
CA GLY A 98 8.22 -8.41 -5.07
C GLY A 98 7.86 -8.81 -6.50
N ALA A 99 8.13 -7.94 -7.46
CA ALA A 99 7.85 -8.16 -8.87
C ALA A 99 8.68 -9.31 -9.42
N GLU A 100 9.97 -9.37 -9.09
CA GLU A 100 10.83 -10.51 -9.41
C GLU A 100 10.25 -11.82 -8.87
N ARG A 101 9.86 -11.85 -7.59
CA ARG A 101 9.26 -13.05 -6.96
C ARG A 101 7.94 -13.48 -7.62
N MET A 102 7.16 -12.52 -8.13
CA MET A 102 5.87 -12.74 -8.77
C MET A 102 5.96 -12.86 -10.31
N CYS A 103 7.18 -12.93 -10.87
CA CYS A 103 7.44 -12.97 -12.31
C CYS A 103 6.80 -11.81 -13.07
N MET A 104 6.92 -10.59 -12.55
CA MET A 104 6.39 -9.35 -13.13
C MET A 104 7.54 -8.38 -13.46
N PRO A 105 7.45 -7.60 -14.54
CA PRO A 105 8.27 -6.39 -14.68
C PRO A 105 7.84 -5.35 -13.65
N ALA A 106 8.74 -4.43 -13.29
CA ALA A 106 8.46 -3.33 -12.38
C ALA A 106 9.00 -2.01 -12.97
N PRO A 107 8.38 -0.86 -12.63
CA PRO A 107 8.97 0.44 -12.94
C PRO A 107 10.35 0.58 -12.29
N SER A 108 11.23 1.39 -12.89
CA SER A 108 12.49 1.76 -12.25
C SER A 108 12.22 2.50 -10.93
N VAL A 109 13.23 2.57 -10.06
CA VAL A 109 13.11 3.33 -8.80
C VAL A 109 12.79 4.80 -9.07
N GLU A 110 13.43 5.37 -10.08
CA GLU A 110 13.23 6.75 -10.52
C GLU A 110 11.82 6.96 -11.06
N GLN A 111 11.35 6.07 -11.95
CA GLN A 111 9.97 6.13 -12.48
C GLN A 111 8.93 6.02 -11.37
N PHE A 112 9.13 5.12 -10.40
CA PHE A 112 8.23 4.97 -9.26
C PHE A 112 8.18 6.25 -8.42
N ILE A 113 9.33 6.81 -8.07
CA ILE A 113 9.41 8.02 -7.24
C ILE A 113 8.80 9.22 -7.96
N ASP A 114 9.06 9.34 -9.26
CA ASP A 114 8.50 10.41 -10.08
C ASP A 114 6.97 10.32 -10.16
N ALA A 115 6.43 9.12 -10.47
CA ALA A 115 5.00 8.86 -10.46
C ALA A 115 4.35 9.18 -9.11
N VAL A 116 4.99 8.83 -7.99
CA VAL A 116 4.53 9.20 -6.63
C VAL A 116 4.47 10.72 -6.48
N LYS A 117 5.54 11.45 -6.86
CA LYS A 117 5.59 12.91 -6.76
C LYS A 117 4.50 13.56 -7.61
N GLN A 118 4.34 13.13 -8.87
CA GLN A 118 3.30 13.63 -9.76
C GLN A 118 1.90 13.42 -9.16
N THR A 119 1.61 12.21 -8.67
CA THR A 119 0.30 11.88 -8.08
C THR A 119 0.00 12.73 -6.84
N VAL A 120 0.99 12.93 -5.97
CA VAL A 120 0.84 13.74 -4.75
C VAL A 120 0.63 15.22 -5.09
N LEU A 121 1.37 15.75 -6.05
CA LEU A 121 1.25 17.16 -6.47
C LEU A 121 -0.08 17.42 -7.17
N ALA A 122 -0.54 16.53 -8.04
CA ALA A 122 -1.84 16.62 -8.70
C ALA A 122 -3.02 16.61 -7.70
N ASN A 123 -2.82 15.99 -6.53
CA ASN A 123 -3.81 15.92 -5.45
C ASN A 123 -3.43 16.77 -4.23
N LYS A 124 -2.59 17.80 -4.39
CA LYS A 124 -2.02 18.59 -3.27
C LYS A 124 -3.08 19.13 -2.30
N ARG A 125 -4.25 19.53 -2.80
CA ARG A 125 -5.36 20.06 -2.00
C ARG A 125 -6.01 19.04 -1.04
N TRP A 126 -5.77 17.76 -1.27
CA TRP A 126 -6.24 16.65 -0.44
C TRP A 126 -5.25 16.28 0.67
N ILE A 127 -4.05 16.88 0.71
CA ILE A 127 -3.08 16.57 1.77
C ILE A 127 -3.60 17.19 3.09
N PRO A 128 -3.80 16.38 4.15
CA PRO A 128 -4.24 16.91 5.44
C PRO A 128 -3.32 18.03 5.96
N PRO A 129 -3.87 19.05 6.63
CA PRO A 129 -3.06 20.05 7.32
C PRO A 129 -2.10 19.41 8.34
N THR A 130 -1.02 20.13 8.68
CA THR A 130 -0.02 19.65 9.64
C THR A 130 -0.68 19.24 10.96
N GLY A 131 -0.36 18.04 11.43
CA GLY A 131 -0.92 17.46 12.66
C GLY A 131 -2.29 16.76 12.50
N LYS A 132 -2.97 16.92 11.35
CA LYS A 132 -4.31 16.34 11.11
C LYS A 132 -4.31 15.00 10.37
N GLY A 133 -3.14 14.56 9.90
CA GLY A 133 -3.00 13.26 9.26
C GLY A 133 -1.96 13.27 8.15
N SER A 134 -2.20 12.45 7.13
CA SER A 134 -1.31 12.29 5.97
C SER A 134 -2.10 11.95 4.72
N LEU A 135 -1.54 12.25 3.55
CA LEU A 135 -2.04 11.70 2.29
C LEU A 135 -1.45 10.30 2.13
N TYR A 136 -2.28 9.26 2.26
CA TYR A 136 -1.85 7.89 2.01
C TYR A 136 -1.75 7.66 0.50
N ILE A 137 -0.65 7.06 0.08
CA ILE A 137 -0.33 6.78 -1.32
C ILE A 137 -0.35 5.26 -1.50
N ARG A 138 -1.11 4.80 -2.49
CA ARG A 138 -1.27 3.39 -2.82
C ARG A 138 -0.82 3.11 -4.26
N PRO A 139 0.46 2.73 -4.44
CA PRO A 139 0.93 2.14 -5.68
C PRO A 139 0.42 0.69 -5.79
N LEU A 140 -0.02 0.31 -6.98
CA LEU A 140 -0.48 -1.03 -7.37
C LEU A 140 0.28 -1.46 -8.61
N LEU A 141 0.70 -2.71 -8.68
CA LEU A 141 1.27 -3.32 -9.87
C LEU A 141 0.47 -4.60 -10.17
N MET A 142 -0.17 -4.64 -11.33
CA MET A 142 -1.15 -5.68 -11.68
C MET A 142 -0.75 -6.39 -12.97
N GLY A 143 -0.81 -7.72 -12.98
CA GLY A 143 -0.84 -8.53 -14.20
C GLY A 143 -2.17 -8.32 -14.93
N SER A 144 -2.27 -7.25 -15.71
CA SER A 144 -3.50 -6.80 -16.36
C SER A 144 -3.80 -7.51 -17.68
N GLY A 145 -2.80 -8.10 -18.31
CA GLY A 145 -2.94 -8.83 -19.56
C GLY A 145 -3.81 -10.09 -19.42
N ALA A 146 -4.56 -10.39 -20.48
CA ALA A 146 -5.42 -11.56 -20.56
C ALA A 146 -4.60 -12.86 -20.64
N VAL A 147 -4.83 -13.79 -19.70
CA VAL A 147 -4.18 -15.10 -19.66
C VAL A 147 -5.07 -16.14 -18.96
N LEU A 148 -5.39 -17.23 -19.65
CA LEU A 148 -6.16 -18.36 -19.09
C LEU A 148 -5.28 -19.55 -18.68
N GLY A 149 -4.05 -19.61 -19.18
CA GLY A 149 -3.06 -20.58 -18.71
C GLY A 149 -2.43 -20.09 -17.41
N LEU A 150 -1.92 -21.02 -16.60
CA LEU A 150 -1.10 -20.64 -15.45
C LEU A 150 0.29 -20.19 -15.94
N ALA A 151 0.41 -18.90 -16.24
CA ALA A 151 1.63 -18.25 -16.71
C ALA A 151 1.65 -16.77 -16.27
N PRO A 152 2.82 -16.11 -16.26
CA PRO A 152 2.90 -14.67 -16.08
C PRO A 152 2.04 -13.92 -17.12
N ALA A 153 1.38 -12.85 -16.69
CA ALA A 153 0.58 -12.03 -17.59
C ALA A 153 1.45 -11.43 -18.73
N PRO A 154 0.90 -11.26 -19.94
CA PRO A 154 1.62 -10.67 -21.06
C PRO A 154 1.74 -9.13 -20.97
N GLU A 155 0.91 -8.49 -20.14
CA GLU A 155 0.85 -7.04 -19.97
C GLU A 155 0.62 -6.69 -18.49
N TYR A 156 1.13 -5.53 -18.09
CA TYR A 156 1.06 -5.07 -16.71
C TYR A 156 0.62 -3.62 -16.64
N THR A 157 -0.09 -3.28 -15.57
CA THR A 157 -0.51 -1.91 -15.29
C THR A 157 -0.01 -1.50 -13.92
N PHE A 158 0.73 -0.40 -13.86
CA PHE A 158 1.16 0.26 -12.64
C PHE A 158 0.26 1.47 -12.39
N ILE A 159 -0.33 1.56 -11.20
CA ILE A 159 -1.29 2.59 -10.84
C ILE A 159 -0.92 3.19 -9.50
N ILE A 160 -1.05 4.49 -9.35
CA ILE A 160 -0.96 5.15 -8.05
C ILE A 160 -2.22 5.95 -7.82
N PHE A 161 -2.93 5.65 -6.73
CA PHE A 161 -3.96 6.53 -6.21
C PHE A 161 -3.61 6.99 -4.80
N VAL A 162 -4.29 8.03 -4.35
CA VAL A 162 -4.09 8.62 -3.03
C VAL A 162 -5.40 8.76 -2.29
N SER A 163 -5.32 8.84 -0.97
CA SER A 163 -6.48 9.15 -0.13
C SER A 163 -6.03 9.82 1.16
N PRO A 164 -6.65 10.92 1.59
CA PRO A 164 -6.36 11.50 2.89
C PRO A 164 -6.75 10.53 4.00
N VAL A 165 -5.88 10.34 4.98
CA VAL A 165 -6.13 9.53 6.16
C VAL A 165 -5.78 10.30 7.43
N GLY A 166 -6.60 10.15 8.46
CA GLY A 166 -6.35 10.76 9.77
C GLY A 166 -5.27 10.02 10.57
N ASN A 167 -5.03 10.50 11.77
CA ASN A 167 -4.17 9.82 12.74
C ASN A 167 -4.89 8.55 13.23
N TYR A 168 -4.17 7.43 13.31
CA TYR A 168 -4.72 6.14 13.75
C TYR A 168 -5.30 6.18 15.18
N PHE A 169 -4.80 7.08 16.01
CA PHE A 169 -5.08 7.18 17.43
C PHE A 169 -5.53 8.60 17.78
N LYS A 170 -6.83 8.89 17.59
CA LYS A 170 -7.40 10.23 17.88
C LYS A 170 -7.34 10.60 19.38
N GLU A 171 -7.40 9.61 20.27
CA GLU A 171 -7.48 9.78 21.73
C GLU A 171 -6.18 9.35 22.46
N GLY A 172 -5.05 9.29 21.76
CA GLY A 172 -3.77 8.81 22.30
C GLY A 172 -3.54 7.31 22.08
N LEU A 173 -2.42 6.78 22.61
CA LEU A 173 -1.98 5.38 22.46
C LEU A 173 -2.92 4.40 23.16
N ALA A 174 -4.14 4.22 22.65
CA ALA A 174 -5.06 3.20 23.12
C ALA A 174 -4.47 1.82 22.78
N PRO A 175 -4.18 0.96 23.77
CA PRO A 175 -3.67 -0.36 23.49
C PRO A 175 -4.72 -1.18 22.73
N ILE A 176 -4.28 -1.95 21.75
CA ILE A 176 -5.13 -2.91 21.05
C ILE A 176 -5.03 -4.28 21.74
N ASN A 177 -6.13 -5.03 21.75
CA ASN A 177 -6.15 -6.41 22.21
C ASN A 177 -5.97 -7.37 21.02
N LEU A 178 -5.11 -8.37 21.20
CA LEU A 178 -4.74 -9.33 20.15
C LEU A 178 -5.10 -10.75 20.57
N ILE A 179 -5.53 -11.57 19.62
CA ILE A 179 -5.66 -13.01 19.80
C ILE A 179 -4.49 -13.72 19.11
N VAL A 180 -3.89 -14.70 19.79
CA VAL A 180 -2.86 -15.55 19.20
C VAL A 180 -3.54 -16.59 18.30
N GLU A 181 -3.07 -16.70 17.06
CA GLU A 181 -3.60 -17.62 16.06
C GLU A 181 -2.61 -18.78 15.79
N ASP A 182 -3.09 -20.00 16.00
CA ASP A 182 -2.32 -21.26 15.91
C ASP A 182 -2.85 -22.25 14.85
N LYS A 183 -3.99 -21.95 14.23
CA LYS A 183 -4.61 -22.75 13.17
C LYS A 183 -4.36 -22.17 11.80
N PHE A 184 -4.47 -20.85 11.66
CA PHE A 184 -4.19 -20.16 10.40
C PHE A 184 -2.77 -19.60 10.40
N HIS A 185 -2.05 -19.80 9.29
CA HIS A 185 -0.67 -19.30 9.14
C HIS A 185 -0.64 -18.10 8.19
N ARG A 186 0.07 -17.05 8.60
CA ARG A 186 0.22 -15.82 7.82
C ARG A 186 1.11 -16.02 6.60
N ALA A 187 2.19 -16.76 6.79
CA ALA A 187 3.18 -17.10 5.79
C ALA A 187 3.81 -18.45 6.14
N THR A 188 4.45 -19.08 5.16
CA THR A 188 5.21 -20.31 5.34
C THR A 188 6.60 -20.15 4.73
N PRO A 189 7.64 -20.85 5.24
CA PRO A 189 8.93 -20.89 4.58
C PRO A 189 8.81 -21.31 3.10
N GLY A 190 9.54 -20.62 2.22
CA GLY A 190 9.44 -20.83 0.76
C GLY A 190 8.20 -20.22 0.09
N GLY A 191 7.24 -19.70 0.86
CA GLY A 191 6.06 -19.02 0.34
C GLY A 191 6.35 -17.61 -0.16
N THR A 192 5.32 -16.75 -0.10
CA THR A 192 5.37 -15.35 -0.55
C THR A 192 5.38 -14.35 0.61
N GLY A 193 5.55 -14.79 1.86
CA GLY A 193 5.40 -13.97 3.07
C GLY A 193 6.19 -12.65 3.05
N GLY A 194 7.44 -12.68 2.59
CA GLY A 194 8.31 -11.52 2.47
C GLY A 194 7.98 -10.55 1.32
N VAL A 195 6.90 -10.80 0.58
CA VAL A 195 6.45 -9.98 -0.55
C VAL A 195 5.10 -9.34 -0.25
N LYS A 196 4.91 -8.08 -0.68
CA LYS A 196 3.65 -7.36 -0.53
C LYS A 196 2.66 -7.69 -1.65
N THR A 197 2.44 -8.98 -1.88
CA THR A 197 1.48 -9.49 -2.86
C THR A 197 0.07 -9.54 -2.31
N ILE A 198 -0.93 -9.32 -3.16
CA ILE A 198 -2.35 -9.34 -2.78
C ILE A 198 -2.80 -10.69 -2.21
N GLY A 199 -2.22 -11.80 -2.69
CA GLY A 199 -2.56 -13.16 -2.22
C GLY A 199 -2.32 -13.36 -0.72
N ASN A 200 -1.27 -12.74 -0.18
CA ASN A 200 -0.92 -12.80 1.24
C ASN A 200 -1.96 -12.17 2.16
N TYR A 201 -2.77 -11.25 1.65
CA TYR A 201 -3.78 -10.53 2.43
C TYR A 201 -5.15 -11.19 2.34
N ALA A 202 -5.43 -11.93 1.25
CA ALA A 202 -6.66 -12.69 1.11
C ALA A 202 -6.72 -13.87 2.09
N SER A 203 -5.59 -14.56 2.29
CA SER A 203 -5.52 -15.78 3.14
C SER A 203 -5.79 -15.53 4.63
N VAL A 204 -5.58 -14.30 5.11
CA VAL A 204 -5.72 -13.95 6.54
C VAL A 204 -7.12 -13.48 6.94
N LEU A 205 -7.99 -13.18 5.98
CA LEU A 205 -9.29 -12.57 6.24
C LEU A 205 -10.19 -13.41 7.15
N MET A 206 -10.11 -14.74 7.05
CA MET A 206 -10.88 -15.65 7.91
C MET A 206 -10.45 -15.54 9.38
N ALA A 207 -9.13 -15.55 9.65
CA ALA A 207 -8.60 -15.40 11.00
C ALA A 207 -8.97 -14.03 11.59
N GLN A 208 -8.86 -12.96 10.78
CA GLN A 208 -9.29 -11.62 11.20
C GLN A 208 -10.79 -11.55 11.52
N LYS A 209 -11.64 -12.20 10.72
CA LYS A 209 -13.09 -12.27 10.98
C LYS A 209 -13.37 -12.94 12.32
N ILE A 210 -12.77 -14.10 12.58
CA ILE A 210 -12.93 -14.85 13.84
C ILE A 210 -12.44 -14.02 15.04
N ALA A 211 -11.32 -13.31 14.90
CA ALA A 211 -10.79 -12.45 15.96
C ALA A 211 -11.78 -11.34 16.32
N LYS A 212 -12.34 -10.65 15.31
CA LYS A 212 -13.34 -9.60 15.50
C LYS A 212 -14.63 -10.12 16.14
N GLU A 213 -15.11 -11.29 15.71
CA GLU A 213 -16.30 -11.94 16.30
C GLU A 213 -16.10 -12.29 17.78
N LYS A 214 -14.86 -12.50 18.21
CA LYS A 214 -14.48 -12.74 19.61
C LYS A 214 -14.17 -11.45 20.40
N GLY A 215 -14.30 -10.27 19.79
CA GLY A 215 -14.03 -8.98 20.43
C GLY A 215 -12.56 -8.57 20.48
N TYR A 216 -11.68 -9.18 19.67
CA TYR A 216 -10.28 -8.78 19.54
C TYR A 216 -10.09 -7.79 18.39
N SER A 217 -9.11 -6.88 18.54
CA SER A 217 -8.79 -5.86 17.55
C SER A 217 -8.07 -6.45 16.33
N ASP A 218 -7.16 -7.39 16.56
CA ASP A 218 -6.38 -8.02 15.49
C ASP A 218 -5.80 -9.40 15.92
N VAL A 219 -5.11 -10.05 14.99
CA VAL A 219 -4.50 -11.38 15.12
C VAL A 219 -2.99 -11.27 15.24
N LEU A 220 -2.42 -11.94 16.24
CA LEU A 220 -0.98 -12.18 16.38
C LEU A 220 -0.65 -13.58 15.87
N TYR A 221 0.12 -13.67 14.80
CA TYR A 221 0.44 -14.94 14.15
C TYR A 221 1.66 -15.63 14.76
N LEU A 222 1.57 -16.96 14.82
CA LEU A 222 2.68 -17.84 15.12
C LEU A 222 3.27 -18.44 13.85
N ASP A 223 4.54 -18.80 13.93
CA ASP A 223 5.26 -19.45 12.86
C ASP A 223 4.60 -20.77 12.41
N ALA A 224 4.63 -21.01 11.11
CA ALA A 224 3.93 -22.16 10.53
C ALA A 224 4.56 -23.52 10.86
N VAL A 225 5.81 -23.56 11.29
CA VAL A 225 6.57 -24.81 11.48
C VAL A 225 6.43 -25.34 12.90
N HIS A 226 6.70 -24.49 13.87
CA HIS A 226 6.76 -24.82 15.29
C HIS A 226 5.54 -24.33 16.06
N LYS A 227 4.73 -23.43 15.49
CA LYS A 227 3.54 -22.83 16.12
C LYS A 227 3.86 -22.27 17.50
N LYS A 228 5.01 -21.59 17.61
CA LYS A 228 5.56 -21.14 18.89
C LYS A 228 6.17 -19.74 18.81
N TYR A 229 6.78 -19.41 17.69
CA TYR A 229 7.49 -18.14 17.53
C TYR A 229 6.55 -17.08 16.97
N LEU A 230 6.55 -15.89 17.60
CA LEU A 230 5.76 -14.75 17.11
C LEU A 230 6.29 -14.27 15.76
N GLU A 231 5.40 -13.96 14.82
CA GLU A 231 5.76 -13.40 13.51
C GLU A 231 5.27 -11.95 13.37
N GLU A 232 3.99 -11.76 13.02
CA GLU A 232 3.39 -10.46 12.69
C GLU A 232 2.01 -10.29 13.33
N VAL A 233 1.58 -9.04 13.45
CA VAL A 233 0.17 -8.69 13.69
C VAL A 233 -0.46 -8.32 12.36
N SER A 234 -1.15 -9.24 11.70
CA SER A 234 -1.82 -9.11 10.38
C SER A 234 -1.06 -8.33 9.28
N SER A 235 -1.01 -7.00 9.39
CA SER A 235 -0.38 -6.06 8.46
C SER A 235 0.78 -5.25 9.06
N CYS A 236 1.25 -5.60 10.25
CA CYS A 236 2.22 -4.87 11.05
C CYS A 236 3.30 -5.80 11.62
N ASN A 237 4.54 -5.29 11.72
CA ASN A 237 5.62 -5.98 12.41
C ASN A 237 5.41 -5.97 13.93
N VAL A 238 5.91 -7.01 14.61
CA VAL A 238 5.90 -7.12 16.08
C VAL A 238 7.25 -6.70 16.67
N PHE A 239 7.18 -5.95 17.77
CA PHE A 239 8.33 -5.64 18.62
C PHE A 239 7.99 -5.94 20.07
N VAL A 240 8.94 -6.51 20.80
CA VAL A 240 8.83 -6.84 22.21
C VAL A 240 9.91 -6.08 22.97
N VAL A 241 9.51 -5.24 23.92
CA VAL A 241 10.45 -4.49 24.76
C VAL A 241 10.64 -5.24 26.08
N LYS A 242 11.87 -5.71 26.35
CA LYS A 242 12.26 -6.31 27.65
C LYS A 242 13.64 -5.79 28.06
N VAL A 243 13.72 -4.63 28.71
CA VAL A 243 14.98 -3.89 29.03
C VAL A 243 15.81 -3.50 27.78
N LYS A 244 15.66 -4.24 26.66
CA LYS A 244 16.16 -4.06 25.30
C LYS A 244 15.03 -4.37 24.30
N LEU A 245 15.10 -3.81 23.09
CA LEU A 245 14.13 -4.04 22.02
C LEU A 245 14.43 -5.36 21.29
N LEU A 246 13.45 -6.27 21.21
CA LEU A 246 13.50 -7.54 20.50
C LEU A 246 12.46 -7.55 19.37
N THR A 247 12.75 -8.19 18.24
CA THR A 247 11.81 -8.39 17.13
C THR A 247 12.08 -9.73 16.44
N PRO A 248 11.08 -10.43 15.87
CA PRO A 248 11.31 -11.72 15.19
C PRO A 248 12.25 -11.60 13.99
N PHE A 249 13.32 -12.42 13.89
CA PHE A 249 14.34 -12.31 12.82
C PHE A 249 13.78 -12.41 11.39
N LEU A 250 14.42 -11.76 10.41
CA LEU A 250 13.99 -11.75 9.01
C LEU A 250 14.34 -13.07 8.31
N PHE A 251 13.43 -14.04 8.32
CA PHE A 251 13.54 -15.27 7.49
C PHE A 251 12.75 -15.18 6.18
N GLY A 252 12.62 -13.98 5.59
CA GLY A 252 11.81 -13.77 4.39
C GLY A 252 10.30 -13.96 4.61
N LEU A 253 9.86 -13.89 5.88
CA LEU A 253 8.46 -14.05 6.29
C LEU A 253 7.79 -12.73 6.70
N ASN A 254 8.60 -11.70 7.04
CA ASN A 254 8.10 -10.43 7.56
C ASN A 254 8.30 -9.25 6.58
N ILE A 255 7.38 -8.29 6.58
CA ILE A 255 7.37 -7.11 5.70
C ILE A 255 7.26 -5.79 6.48
N GLY A 256 8.23 -4.86 6.33
CA GLY A 256 7.98 -3.46 6.71
C GLY A 256 9.19 -2.55 6.89
N PHE A 257 9.00 -1.26 6.57
CA PHE A 257 10.04 -0.23 6.64
C PHE A 257 10.12 0.52 7.96
N SER A 258 9.01 0.70 8.68
CA SER A 258 9.06 1.26 10.03
C SER A 258 10.05 0.46 10.88
N ARG A 259 10.02 -0.86 10.70
CA ARG A 259 11.00 -1.76 11.29
C ARG A 259 12.45 -1.53 10.88
N SER A 260 12.73 -1.26 9.61
CA SER A 260 14.11 -0.99 9.20
C SER A 260 14.65 0.33 9.78
N SER A 261 13.78 1.32 10.06
CA SER A 261 14.17 2.57 10.73
C SER A 261 14.38 2.41 12.24
N ASP A 262 13.57 1.60 12.91
CA ASP A 262 13.60 1.46 14.38
C ASP A 262 14.89 0.78 14.89
N PHE A 263 15.63 0.07 14.03
CA PHE A 263 16.90 -0.61 14.35
C PHE A 263 18.16 0.12 13.87
N LYS A 264 18.06 1.34 13.33
CA LYS A 264 19.22 2.12 12.83
C LYS A 264 19.84 3.07 13.88
N PHE A 265 19.68 2.80 15.17
CA PHE A 265 20.30 3.58 16.27
C PHE A 265 21.57 2.94 16.78
#